data_AF-A0A848FRD9-F1
#
_entry.id   AF-A0A848FRD9-F1
#
_cell.length_a   1.000
_cell.length_b   1.000
_cell.length_c   1.000
_cell.angle_alpha   90.00
_cell.angle_beta   90.00
_cell.angle_gamma   90.00
#
_symmetry.space_group_name_H-M   'P 1'
#
loop_
_entity.id
_entity.type
_entity.pdbx_description
1 polymer ?
#
loop_
_entity_poly.entity_id
_entity_poly.type
_entity_poly.pdbx_seq_one_letter_code
_entity_poly.pdbx_strand_id
1 'polypeptide(L)'
;MKAKLVFMTALMAFGMITANAQQVDAAKKQKIEELFTVIEMEKNVEASVLLSADNTIASAPALSSKREEVRAFFRKYMGYSAVKEEMIKTYAKYYSTEELAELVRFHKTPAGKKFTATSGSIAQDLTTINSMQLNQHGEELKKIFDSATASK
;
A
#
# COMPACT_ATOMS: atom_id res chain seq x y z
N MET A 1 -30.35 6.03 -61.02
CA MET A 1 -30.24 6.28 -59.56
C MET A 1 -29.20 5.35 -58.97
N LYS A 2 -28.09 5.95 -58.52
CA LYS A 2 -27.22 5.58 -57.38
C LYS A 2 -26.68 4.14 -57.26
N ALA A 3 -25.43 4.02 -57.71
CA ALA A 3 -24.42 3.15 -57.13
C ALA A 3 -24.29 3.36 -55.61
N LYS A 4 -24.06 2.25 -54.89
CA LYS A 4 -23.64 2.02 -53.49
C LYS A 4 -24.30 0.68 -53.13
N LEU A 5 -23.59 -0.43 -53.00
CA LEU A 5 -22.78 -0.71 -51.82
C LEU A 5 -22.02 -2.04 -52.03
N VAL A 6 -21.01 -2.04 -52.90
CA VAL A 6 -19.92 -3.03 -52.82
C VAL A 6 -18.91 -2.43 -51.86
N PHE A 7 -19.02 -2.73 -50.56
CA PHE A 7 -17.94 -2.59 -49.57
C PHE A 7 -18.45 -3.07 -48.20
N MET A 8 -18.26 -4.35 -47.84
CA MET A 8 -18.14 -4.73 -46.42
C MET A 8 -17.55 -6.14 -46.18
N THR A 9 -16.63 -6.57 -47.04
CA THR A 9 -15.56 -7.48 -46.62
C THR A 9 -14.41 -6.64 -46.07
N ALA A 10 -14.49 -6.22 -44.81
CA ALA A 10 -13.35 -5.68 -44.07
C ALA A 10 -13.59 -5.78 -42.55
N LEU A 11 -12.64 -6.43 -41.86
CA LEU A 11 -12.46 -6.45 -40.40
C LEU A 11 -13.38 -7.36 -39.56
N MET A 12 -13.26 -8.68 -39.73
CA MET A 12 -13.35 -9.63 -38.60
C MET A 12 -11.95 -10.16 -38.28
N ALA A 13 -11.06 -9.25 -37.90
CA ALA A 13 -9.75 -9.56 -37.34
C ALA A 13 -9.44 -8.57 -36.22
N PHE A 14 -10.36 -8.38 -35.28
CA PHE A 14 -9.97 -7.94 -33.96
C PHE A 14 -9.72 -9.20 -33.16
N GLY A 15 -8.52 -9.75 -33.39
CA GLY A 15 -7.98 -10.84 -32.59
C GLY A 15 -8.12 -10.45 -31.13
N MET A 16 -8.66 -11.38 -30.36
CA MET A 16 -8.68 -11.35 -28.91
C MET A 16 -7.30 -10.88 -28.45
N ILE A 17 -7.20 -9.64 -27.97
CA ILE A 17 -6.07 -9.22 -27.16
C ILE A 17 -6.24 -10.05 -25.90
N THR A 18 -5.63 -11.24 -25.91
CA THR A 18 -5.41 -12.02 -24.71
C THR A 18 -4.78 -11.03 -23.74
N ALA A 19 -5.50 -10.73 -22.66
CA ALA A 19 -4.92 -10.14 -21.47
C ALA A 19 -3.89 -11.14 -20.96
N ASN A 20 -2.72 -11.19 -21.60
CA ASN A 20 -1.52 -11.71 -20.99
C ASN A 20 -1.26 -10.74 -19.86
N ALA A 21 -1.75 -11.08 -18.66
CA ALA A 21 -1.18 -10.57 -17.44
C ALA A 21 0.32 -10.76 -17.62
N GLN A 22 1.02 -9.66 -17.87
CA GLN A 22 2.42 -9.67 -18.28
C GLN A 22 3.18 -10.36 -17.14
N GLN A 23 3.51 -11.64 -17.35
CA GLN A 23 4.14 -12.44 -16.32
C GLN A 23 5.44 -11.75 -15.97
N VAL A 24 5.61 -11.36 -14.71
CA VAL A 24 6.82 -10.69 -14.26
C VAL A 24 7.99 -11.63 -14.54
N ASP A 25 8.97 -11.17 -15.32
CA ASP A 25 10.13 -11.99 -15.63
C ASP A 25 10.90 -12.34 -14.35
N ALA A 26 11.58 -13.48 -14.36
CA ALA A 26 12.22 -14.02 -13.15
C ALA A 26 13.30 -13.09 -12.58
N ALA A 27 14.05 -12.38 -13.43
CA ALA A 27 15.10 -11.48 -13.00
C ALA A 27 14.53 -10.24 -12.30
N LYS A 28 13.45 -9.68 -12.85
CA LYS A 28 12.72 -8.56 -12.23
C LYS A 28 12.06 -8.97 -10.92
N LYS A 29 11.41 -10.14 -10.87
CA LYS A 29 10.85 -10.70 -9.62
C LYS A 29 11.94 -10.82 -8.54
N GLN A 30 13.08 -11.41 -8.86
CA GLN A 30 14.20 -11.55 -7.93
C GLN A 30 14.67 -10.18 -7.42
N LYS A 31 14.73 -9.16 -8.29
CA LYS A 31 15.14 -7.81 -7.87
C LYS A 31 14.14 -7.15 -6.93
N ILE A 32 12.84 -7.36 -7.15
CA ILE A 32 11.78 -6.88 -6.26
C ILE A 32 11.86 -7.58 -4.90
N GLU A 33 12.10 -8.89 -4.87
CA GLU A 33 12.27 -9.63 -3.61
C GLU A 33 13.52 -9.17 -2.83
N GLU A 34 14.60 -8.86 -3.53
CA GLU A 34 15.79 -8.23 -2.94
C GLU A 34 15.45 -6.85 -2.36
N LEU A 35 14.67 -6.04 -3.08
CA LEU A 35 14.18 -4.76 -2.59
C LEU A 35 13.34 -4.95 -1.32
N PHE A 36 12.38 -5.87 -1.33
CA PHE A 36 11.51 -6.17 -0.18
C PHE A 36 12.31 -6.56 1.06
N THR A 37 13.42 -7.29 0.86
CA THR A 37 14.32 -7.66 1.94
C THR A 37 15.01 -6.43 2.55
N VAL A 38 15.59 -5.56 1.72
CA VAL A 38 16.37 -4.40 2.22
C VAL A 38 15.50 -3.25 2.78
N ILE A 39 14.21 -3.23 2.46
CA ILE A 39 13.23 -2.29 3.04
C ILE A 39 12.39 -2.90 4.16
N GLU A 40 12.72 -4.11 4.62
CA GLU A 40 12.00 -4.83 5.69
C GLU A 40 10.49 -4.97 5.42
N MET A 41 10.12 -5.26 4.17
CA MET A 41 8.72 -5.25 3.74
C MET A 41 7.83 -6.20 4.56
N GLU A 42 8.29 -7.42 4.83
CA GLU A 42 7.54 -8.40 5.62
C GLU A 42 7.22 -7.89 7.02
N LYS A 43 8.20 -7.27 7.69
CA LYS A 43 8.02 -6.67 9.02
C LYS A 43 7.03 -5.51 8.98
N ASN A 44 7.09 -4.66 7.95
CA ASN A 44 6.18 -3.53 7.79
C ASN A 44 4.74 -3.99 7.51
N VAL A 45 4.56 -5.03 6.68
CA VAL A 45 3.25 -5.65 6.45
C VAL A 45 2.72 -6.26 7.75
N GLU A 46 3.52 -7.04 8.49
CA GLU A 46 3.11 -7.65 9.76
C GLU A 46 2.67 -6.58 10.79
N ALA A 47 3.42 -5.49 10.92
CA ALA A 47 3.05 -4.39 11.81
C ALA A 47 1.70 -3.76 11.43
N SER A 48 1.47 -3.52 10.14
CA SER A 48 0.20 -2.98 9.61
C SER A 48 -0.98 -3.93 9.82
N VAL A 49 -0.76 -5.23 9.61
CA VAL A 49 -1.75 -6.29 9.85
C VAL A 49 -2.16 -6.34 11.32
N LEU A 50 -1.19 -6.30 12.23
CA LEU A 50 -1.46 -6.31 13.66
C LEU A 50 -2.17 -5.05 14.14
N LEU A 51 -1.77 -3.88 13.64
CA LEU A 51 -2.46 -2.62 13.92
C LEU A 51 -3.92 -2.68 13.47
N SER A 52 -4.18 -3.22 12.27
CA SER A 52 -5.54 -3.35 11.74
C SER A 52 -6.40 -4.33 12.55
N ALA A 53 -5.82 -5.45 12.96
CA ALA A 53 -6.48 -6.41 13.85
C ALA A 53 -6.80 -5.78 15.21
N ASP A 54 -5.84 -5.08 15.82
CA ASP A 54 -6.01 -4.46 17.12
C ASP A 54 -7.01 -3.30 17.10
N ASN A 55 -7.06 -2.52 16.01
CA ASN A 55 -8.10 -1.50 15.79
C ASN A 55 -9.49 -2.14 15.67
N THR A 56 -9.61 -3.30 15.02
CA THR A 56 -10.87 -4.05 14.92
C THR A 56 -11.33 -4.58 16.28
N ILE A 57 -10.40 -5.02 17.12
CA ILE A 57 -10.70 -5.46 18.49
C ILE A 57 -11.13 -4.25 19.35
N ALA A 58 -10.46 -3.11 19.21
CA ALA A 58 -10.77 -1.90 19.95
C ALA A 58 -12.18 -1.36 19.63
N SER A 59 -12.64 -1.49 18.39
CA SER A 59 -13.99 -1.06 17.99
C SER A 59 -15.09 -2.07 18.35
N ALA A 60 -14.75 -3.33 18.62
CA ALA A 60 -15.68 -4.39 19.00
C ALA A 60 -15.18 -5.15 20.24
N PRO A 61 -15.46 -4.65 21.46
CA PRO A 61 -14.94 -5.24 22.71
C PRO A 61 -15.25 -6.73 22.90
N ALA A 62 -16.34 -7.24 22.31
CA ALA A 62 -16.69 -8.66 22.30
C ALA A 62 -15.60 -9.57 21.69
N LEU A 63 -14.73 -9.02 20.83
CA LEU A 63 -13.62 -9.74 20.22
C LEU A 63 -12.38 -9.83 21.13
N SER A 64 -12.36 -9.16 22.28
CA SER A 64 -11.17 -9.09 23.15
C SER A 64 -10.69 -10.46 23.63
N SER A 65 -11.62 -11.35 23.99
CA SER A 65 -11.33 -12.74 24.38
C SER A 65 -10.86 -13.61 23.21
N LYS A 66 -10.99 -13.11 21.97
CA LYS A 66 -10.66 -13.77 20.71
C LYS A 66 -9.51 -13.08 19.97
N ARG A 67 -8.73 -12.24 20.67
CA ARG A 67 -7.63 -11.44 20.09
C ARG A 67 -6.72 -12.24 19.13
N GLU A 68 -6.25 -13.40 19.57
CA GLU A 68 -5.32 -14.19 18.75
C GLU A 68 -6.01 -14.83 17.54
N GLU A 69 -7.28 -15.21 17.64
CA GLU A 69 -8.06 -15.70 16.50
C GLU A 69 -8.29 -14.58 15.47
N VAL A 70 -8.55 -13.36 15.93
CA VAL A 70 -8.66 -12.17 15.06
C VAL A 70 -7.32 -11.87 14.39
N ARG A 71 -6.23 -11.80 15.16
CA ARG A 71 -4.88 -11.57 14.60
C ARG A 71 -4.49 -12.66 13.60
N ALA A 72 -4.78 -13.92 13.88
CA ALA A 72 -4.54 -15.02 12.96
C ALA A 72 -5.36 -14.88 11.67
N PHE A 73 -6.62 -14.47 11.76
CA PHE A 73 -7.46 -14.17 10.60
C PHE A 73 -6.85 -13.07 9.72
N PHE A 74 -6.44 -11.95 10.33
CA PHE A 74 -5.81 -10.85 9.62
C PHE A 74 -4.49 -11.27 8.97
N ARG A 75 -3.61 -11.99 9.68
CA ARG A 75 -2.37 -12.54 9.09
C ARG A 75 -2.65 -13.46 7.92
N LYS A 76 -3.68 -14.30 8.00
CA LYS A 76 -4.01 -15.26 6.95
C LYS A 76 -4.37 -14.59 5.62
N TYR A 77 -5.04 -13.43 5.66
CA TYR A 77 -5.58 -12.78 4.45
C TYR A 77 -4.88 -11.48 4.07
N MET A 78 -4.17 -10.84 5.01
CA MET A 78 -3.45 -9.58 4.81
C MET A 78 -1.95 -9.70 5.09
N GLY A 79 -1.50 -10.82 5.67
CA GLY A 79 -0.08 -11.07 5.96
C GLY A 79 0.75 -11.14 4.69
N TYR A 80 2.06 -10.95 4.84
CA TYR A 80 3.00 -10.82 3.72
C TYR A 80 2.89 -11.97 2.73
N SER A 81 2.82 -13.23 3.19
CA SER A 81 2.69 -14.39 2.32
C SER A 81 1.41 -14.39 1.46
N ALA A 82 0.30 -13.84 1.97
CA ALA A 82 -0.97 -13.77 1.25
C ALA A 82 -0.95 -12.72 0.14
N VAL A 83 -0.20 -11.63 0.33
CA VAL A 83 -0.20 -10.47 -0.58
C VAL A 83 1.08 -10.34 -1.42
N LYS A 84 2.14 -11.09 -1.11
CA LYS A 84 3.48 -10.94 -1.73
C LYS A 84 3.44 -10.93 -3.25
N GLU A 85 2.72 -11.85 -3.89
CA GLU A 85 2.69 -11.92 -5.35
C GLU A 85 1.99 -10.70 -5.98
N GLU A 86 0.93 -10.18 -5.37
CA GLU A 86 0.28 -8.94 -5.82
C GLU A 86 1.17 -7.71 -5.59
N MET A 87 1.94 -7.70 -4.49
CA MET A 87 2.96 -6.68 -4.27
C MET A 87 4.05 -6.74 -5.34
N ILE A 88 4.53 -7.93 -5.72
CA ILE A 88 5.51 -8.10 -6.79
C ILE A 88 4.97 -7.54 -8.10
N LYS A 89 3.74 -7.89 -8.49
CA LYS A 89 3.09 -7.34 -9.69
C LYS A 89 2.99 -5.82 -9.64
N THR A 90 2.66 -5.28 -8.47
CA THR A 90 2.56 -3.83 -8.24
C THR A 90 3.90 -3.15 -8.48
N TYR A 91 4.98 -3.61 -7.83
CA TYR A 91 6.31 -3.03 -8.04
C TYR A 91 6.80 -3.21 -9.48
N ALA A 92 6.53 -4.36 -10.09
CA ALA A 92 6.90 -4.64 -11.48
C ALA A 92 6.18 -3.72 -12.49
N LYS A 93 4.99 -3.22 -12.15
CA LYS A 93 4.24 -2.26 -12.96
C LYS A 93 4.86 -0.85 -12.92
N TYR A 94 5.39 -0.44 -11.76
CA TYR A 94 5.83 0.95 -11.54
C TYR A 94 7.32 1.18 -11.72
N TYR A 95 8.14 0.14 -11.62
CA TYR A 95 9.59 0.28 -11.72
C TYR A 95 10.18 -0.60 -12.83
N SER A 96 11.20 -0.11 -13.52
CA SER A 96 12.06 -0.90 -14.39
C SER A 96 13.01 -1.80 -13.57
N THR A 97 13.66 -2.76 -14.22
CA THR A 97 14.63 -3.64 -13.54
C THR A 97 15.85 -2.83 -13.07
N GLU A 98 16.24 -1.83 -13.85
CA GLU A 98 17.35 -0.91 -13.56
C GLU A 98 17.02 -0.07 -12.32
N GLU A 99 15.84 0.56 -12.27
CA GLU A 99 15.38 1.37 -11.12
C GLU A 99 15.32 0.53 -9.84
N LEU A 100 14.79 -0.70 -9.92
CA LEU A 100 14.77 -1.62 -8.78
C LEU A 100 16.20 -1.93 -8.29
N ALA A 101 17.17 -2.09 -9.20
CA ALA A 101 18.57 -2.28 -8.83
C ALA A 101 19.19 -1.05 -8.16
N GLU A 102 18.82 0.15 -8.59
CA GLU A 102 19.26 1.39 -7.96
C GLU A 102 18.70 1.54 -6.54
N LEU A 103 17.41 1.24 -6.35
CA LEU A 103 16.76 1.27 -5.03
C LEU A 103 17.41 0.28 -4.07
N VAL A 104 17.66 -0.96 -4.53
CA VAL A 104 18.39 -1.96 -3.76
C VAL A 104 19.78 -1.45 -3.36
N ARG A 105 20.53 -0.88 -4.30
CA ARG A 105 21.86 -0.32 -4.05
C ARG A 105 21.80 0.78 -3.00
N PHE A 106 20.85 1.71 -3.12
CA PHE A 106 20.64 2.79 -2.16
C PHE A 106 20.36 2.25 -0.75
N HIS A 107 19.37 1.37 -0.59
CA HIS A 107 18.99 0.82 0.71
C HIS A 107 20.07 -0.05 1.36
N LYS A 108 21.06 -0.52 0.60
CA LYS A 108 22.26 -1.20 1.13
C LYS A 108 23.32 -0.26 1.69
N THR A 109 23.30 1.03 1.34
CA THR A 109 24.24 2.02 1.90
C THR A 109 23.96 2.30 3.39
N PRO A 110 24.92 2.82 4.18
CA PRO A 110 24.66 3.22 5.55
C PRO A 110 23.52 4.24 5.69
N ALA A 111 23.45 5.22 4.78
CA ALA A 111 22.38 6.20 4.75
C ALA A 111 21.02 5.57 4.41
N GLY A 112 20.97 4.67 3.43
CA GLY A 112 19.75 3.97 3.04
C GLY A 112 19.21 3.02 4.13
N LYS A 113 20.10 2.30 4.82
CA LYS A 113 19.73 1.49 5.99
C LYS A 113 19.17 2.36 7.12
N LYS A 114 19.83 3.49 7.40
CA LYS A 114 19.35 4.46 8.39
C LYS A 114 17.98 4.98 7.98
N PHE A 115 17.80 5.37 6.71
CA PHE A 115 16.53 5.85 6.18
C PHE A 115 15.40 4.82 6.38
N THR A 116 15.61 3.55 6.02
CA THR A 116 14.63 2.48 6.27
C THR A 116 14.26 2.41 7.75
N ALA A 117 15.26 2.36 8.64
CA ALA A 117 15.05 2.21 10.08
C ALA A 117 14.40 3.44 10.76
N THR A 118 14.70 4.65 10.29
CA THR A 118 14.25 5.89 10.96
C THR A 118 12.99 6.50 10.35
N SER A 119 12.57 6.07 9.15
CA SER A 119 11.40 6.61 8.46
C SER A 119 10.12 6.57 9.32
N GLY A 120 9.89 5.45 10.04
CA GLY A 120 8.77 5.30 10.96
C GLY A 120 8.84 6.26 12.15
N SER A 121 10.02 6.42 12.76
CA SER A 121 10.22 7.36 13.88
C SER A 121 9.98 8.82 13.45
N ILE A 122 10.47 9.21 12.28
CA ILE A 122 10.23 10.55 11.72
C ILE A 122 8.72 10.78 11.53
N ALA A 123 7.99 9.80 11.00
CA ALA A 123 6.54 9.92 10.84
C ALA A 123 5.80 10.06 12.18
N GLN A 124 6.26 9.35 13.22
CA GLN A 124 5.71 9.45 14.58
C GLN A 124 5.99 10.83 15.21
N ASP A 125 7.20 11.36 15.02
CA ASP A 125 7.57 12.70 15.48
C ASP A 125 6.70 13.77 14.79
N LEU A 126 6.48 13.64 13.48
CA LEU A 126 5.60 14.54 12.73
C LEU A 126 4.15 14.49 13.24
N THR A 127 3.65 13.30 13.58
CA THR A 127 2.31 13.15 14.19
C THR A 127 2.24 13.88 15.52
N THR A 128 3.27 13.76 16.36
CA THR A 128 3.36 14.45 17.65
C THR A 128 3.36 15.97 17.47
N ILE A 129 4.14 16.48 16.51
CA ILE A 129 4.18 17.91 16.16
C ILE A 129 2.78 18.40 15.76
N ASN A 130 2.07 17.66 14.90
CA ASN A 130 0.72 18.03 14.48
C ASN A 130 -0.27 18.05 15.64
N SER A 131 -0.21 17.07 16.55
CA SER A 131 -1.03 17.06 17.76
C SER A 131 -0.74 18.24 18.68
N MET A 132 0.54 18.62 18.83
CA MET A 132 0.92 19.82 19.59
C MET A 132 0.34 21.09 18.95
N GLN A 133 0.44 21.24 17.63
CA GLN A 133 -0.13 22.38 16.91
C GLN A 133 -1.65 22.47 17.13
N LEU A 134 -2.36 21.35 17.02
CA LEU A 134 -3.81 21.34 17.25
C LEU A 134 -4.17 21.71 18.69
N ASN A 135 -3.45 21.17 19.67
CA ASN A 135 -3.69 21.45 21.09
C ASN A 135 -3.44 22.91 21.45
N GLN A 136 -2.39 23.52 20.89
CA GLN A 136 -2.08 24.94 21.08
C GLN A 136 -3.17 25.87 20.54
N HIS A 137 -3.92 25.43 19.53
CA HIS A 137 -5.00 26.19 18.89
C HIS A 137 -6.39 25.62 19.21
N GLY A 138 -6.51 24.85 20.31
CA GLY A 138 -7.75 24.17 20.66
C GLY A 138 -8.93 25.10 20.95
N GLU A 139 -8.67 26.34 21.40
CA GLU A 139 -9.73 27.34 21.61
C GLU A 139 -10.41 27.77 20.32
N GLU A 140 -9.66 27.90 19.23
CA GLU A 140 -10.21 28.24 17.92
C GLU A 140 -11.12 27.11 17.43
N LEU A 141 -10.64 25.86 17.55
CA LEU A 141 -11.44 24.69 17.21
C LEU A 141 -12.72 24.60 18.05
N LYS A 142 -12.64 24.92 19.35
CA LYS A 142 -13.82 24.97 20.23
C LYS A 142 -14.85 26.00 19.76
N LYS A 143 -14.42 27.21 19.37
CA LYS A 143 -15.34 28.24 18.85
C LYS A 143 -16.08 27.77 17.59
N ILE A 144 -15.39 27.05 16.70
CA ILE A 144 -16.01 26.43 15.51
C ILE A 144 -17.11 25.44 15.94
N PHE A 145 -16.83 24.53 16.87
CA PHE A 145 -17.84 23.58 17.39
C PHE A 145 -19.05 24.28 18.03
N ASP A 146 -18.80 25.30 18.87
CA ASP A 146 -19.87 26.02 19.55
C ASP A 146 -20.78 26.73 18.52
N SER A 147 -20.21 27.36 17.48
CA SER A 147 -20.99 28.01 16.40
C SER A 147 -21.83 27.04 15.57
N ALA A 148 -21.32 25.84 15.31
CA ALA A 148 -22.02 24.81 14.53
C ALA A 148 -23.20 24.20 15.30
N THR A 149 -23.12 24.16 16.63
CA THR A 149 -24.17 23.59 17.50
C THR A 149 -25.22 24.63 17.91
N ALA A 150 -24.87 25.91 18.02
CA ALA A 150 -25.79 27.01 18.31
C ALA A 150 -26.73 27.38 17.15
N SER A 151 -26.45 26.89 15.93
CA SER A 151 -27.27 27.14 14.73
C SER A 151 -28.36 26.08 14.51
N LYS A 152 -28.59 25.19 15.49
CA LYS A 152 -29.68 24.20 15.53
C LYS A 152 -30.64 24.54 16.66
#